data_AF-A0A4Q0QNP1-F1
#
_entry.id   AF-A0A4Q0QNP1-F1
#
_cell.length_a   1.000
_cell.length_b   1.000
_cell.length_c   1.000
_cell.angle_alpha   90.00
_cell.angle_beta   90.00
_cell.angle_gamma   90.00
#
_symmetry.space_group_name_H-M   'P 1'
#
loop_
_entity.id
_entity.type
_entity.pdbx_description
1 polymer ?
#
loop_
_entity_poly.entity_id
_entity_poly.type
_entity_poly.pdbx_seq_one_letter_code
_entity_poly.pdbx_strand_id
1 'polypeptide(L)' 'MGKVKDFSDIGGRHMVHLNDSTQSRNSFASRLAKKCQVNRIGNDWMTAGVFVPAEPKAKLAKKKRVSWKVTLR' A
#
# COMPACT_ATOMS: atom_id res chain seq x y z
N MET A 1 25.23 16.43 3.82
CA MET A 1 24.29 15.46 3.21
C MET A 1 23.32 14.98 4.28
N GLY A 2 22.07 15.46 4.29
CA GLY A 2 21.08 15.09 5.30
C GLY A 2 20.28 13.85 4.89
N LYS A 3 20.23 12.80 5.73
CA LYS A 3 19.34 11.65 5.51
C LYS A 3 17.89 12.08 5.72
N VAL A 4 17.09 12.02 4.65
CA VAL A 4 15.63 12.18 4.73
C VAL A 4 15.08 11.02 5.56
N LYS A 5 14.28 11.34 6.58
CA LYS A 5 13.60 10.34 7.41
C LYS A 5 12.28 10.00 6.72
N ASP A 6 12.14 8.75 6.27
CA ASP A 6 10.90 8.30 5.63
C ASP A 6 9.71 8.47 6.58
N PHE A 7 8.75 9.31 6.16
CA PHE A 7 7.49 9.50 6.86
C PHE A 7 6.68 8.20 6.81
N SER A 8 6.77 7.43 7.89
CA SER A 8 6.10 6.14 8.03
C SER A 8 4.78 6.22 8.79
N ASP A 9 4.36 7.40 9.25
CA ASP A 9 3.09 7.61 9.93
C ASP A 9 2.34 8.79 9.31
N ILE A 10 1.17 8.51 8.73
CA ILE A 10 0.28 9.53 8.16
C ILE A 10 -1.08 9.36 8.82
N GLY A 11 -1.47 10.32 9.67
CA GLY A 11 -2.76 10.33 10.35
C GLY A 11 -2.98 9.13 11.29
N GLY A 12 -1.94 8.70 12.02
CA GLY A 12 -2.00 7.56 12.95
C GLY A 12 -1.97 6.19 12.27
N ARG A 13 -1.73 6.15 10.96
CA ARG A 13 -1.57 4.92 10.18
C ARG A 13 -0.10 4.70 9.87
N HIS A 14 0.41 3.58 10.37
CA HIS A 14 1.78 3.17 10.13
C HIS A 14 1.91 2.63 8.69
N MET A 15 2.41 3.45 7.78
CA MET A 15 2.71 3.02 6.41
C MET A 15 3.92 2.07 6.44
N VAL A 16 3.78 0.97 5.71
CA VAL A 16 4.82 0.00 5.48
C VAL A 16 5.08 -0.06 3.99
N HIS A 17 6.31 0.24 3.59
CA HIS A 17 6.79 -0.05 2.24
C HIS A 17 7.24 -1.50 2.19
N LEU A 18 6.45 -2.34 1.51
CA LEU A 18 6.78 -3.75 1.31
C LEU A 18 7.39 -3.96 -0.08
N ASN A 19 8.37 -4.86 -0.17
CA ASN A 19 8.95 -5.34 -1.42
C ASN A 19 9.22 -6.85 -1.31
N ASP A 20 9.70 -7.46 -2.39
CA ASP A 20 9.97 -8.91 -2.45
C ASP A 20 11.22 -9.37 -1.67
N SER A 21 11.94 -8.45 -1.01
CA SER A 21 13.10 -8.85 -0.22
C SER A 21 12.69 -9.48 1.11
N THR A 22 13.37 -10.56 1.46
CA THR A 22 13.32 -11.23 2.77
C THR A 22 13.50 -10.25 3.93
N GLN A 23 14.32 -9.21 3.76
CA GLN A 23 14.56 -8.21 4.80
C GLN A 23 13.32 -7.33 5.04
N SER A 24 12.61 -6.95 3.98
CA SER A 24 11.37 -6.16 4.08
C SER A 24 10.25 -6.98 4.72
N ARG A 25 10.08 -8.24 4.30
CA ARG A 25 9.12 -9.18 4.91
C ARG A 25 9.38 -9.37 6.42
N ASN A 26 10.64 -9.54 6.84
CA ASN A 26 11.00 -9.65 8.26
C ASN A 26 10.74 -8.36 9.06
N SER A 27 11.05 -7.19 8.49
CA SER A 27 10.77 -5.90 9.10
C SER A 27 9.26 -5.72 9.33
N PHE A 28 8.44 -6.13 8.36
CA PHE A 28 6.98 -6.12 8.48
C PHE A 28 6.46 -7.07 9.55
N ALA A 29 6.92 -8.32 9.57
CA ALA A 29 6.55 -9.28 10.61
C ALA A 29 6.92 -8.78 12.01
N SER A 30 8.06 -8.12 12.16
CA SER A 30 8.50 -7.51 13.43
C SER A 30 7.63 -6.35 13.88
N ARG A 31 7.09 -5.56 12.94
CA ARG A 31 6.13 -4.48 13.24
C ARG A 31 4.75 -5.06 13.58
N LEU A 32 4.31 -6.08 12.87
CA LEU A 32 3.02 -6.75 13.09
C LEU A 32 2.98 -7.43 14.48
N ALA A 33 4.07 -8.06 14.89
CA ALA A 33 4.20 -8.69 16.20
C ALA A 33 4.01 -7.73 17.40
N LYS A 34 4.17 -6.42 17.20
CA LYS A 34 3.93 -5.41 18.26
C LYS A 34 2.46 -5.09 18.47
N LYS A 35 1.59 -5.49 17.53
CA LYS A 35 0.16 -5.18 17.54
C LYS A 35 -0.70 -6.44 17.60
N CYS A 36 -0.20 -7.55 17.08
CA CYS A 36 -0.92 -8.82 16.98
C CYS A 36 0.01 -9.99 17.33
N GLN A 37 -0.59 -11.11 17.74
CA GLN A 37 0.12 -12.38 17.89
C GLN A 37 0.41 -12.93 16.49
N VAL A 38 1.69 -12.99 16.12
CA VAL A 38 2.13 -13.44 14.79
C VAL A 38 3.02 -14.66 14.97
N ASN A 39 2.68 -15.76 14.30
CA ASN A 39 3.57 -16.90 14.23
C ASN A 39 4.68 -16.59 13.20
N ARG A 40 5.92 -16.52 13.69
CA ARG A 40 7.12 -16.26 12.89
C ARG A 40 7.98 -17.51 12.68
N ILE A 41 7.53 -18.68 13.14
CA ILE A 41 8.25 -19.93 13.00
C ILE A 41 8.02 -20.45 11.57
N GLY A 42 9.11 -20.75 10.87
CA GLY A 42 9.09 -21.16 9.46
C GLY A 42 9.45 -20.03 8.49
N ASN A 43 9.72 -20.39 7.23
CA ASN A 43 10.18 -19.47 6.18
C ASN A 43 9.24 -19.39 4.97
N ASP A 44 8.15 -20.15 4.96
CA ASP A 44 7.21 -20.26 3.84
C ASP A 44 6.59 -18.91 3.46
N TRP A 45 6.34 -18.06 4.45
CA TRP A 45 5.84 -16.70 4.25
C TRP A 45 6.90 -15.73 3.67
N MET A 46 8.18 -16.10 3.68
CA MET A 46 9.25 -15.29 3.10
C MET A 46 9.33 -15.38 1.58
N THR A 47 8.64 -16.33 0.96
CA THR A 47 8.57 -16.51 -0.50
C THR A 47 7.12 -16.52 -1.02
N ALA A 48 6.15 -16.40 -0.11
CA ALA A 48 4.75 -16.37 -0.47
C ALA A 48 4.38 -15.08 -1.24
N GLY A 49 3.88 -15.26 -2.45
CA GLY A 49 3.37 -14.19 -3.31
C GLY A 49 4.45 -13.26 -3.87
N VAL A 50 4.00 -12.29 -4.67
CA VAL A 50 4.86 -11.27 -5.29
C VAL A 50 4.40 -9.89 -4.84
N PHE A 51 5.29 -9.12 -4.24
CA PHE A 51 5.07 -7.76 -3.76
C PHE A 51 5.62 -6.76 -4.77
N VAL A 52 4.91 -6.62 -5.88
CA VAL A 52 5.14 -5.55 -6.86
C VAL A 52 4.29 -4.33 -6.53
N PRO A 53 4.86 -3.11 -6.59
CA PRO A 53 4.09 -1.89 -6.46
C PRO A 53 2.97 -1.87 -7.51
N ALA A 54 1.74 -1.61 -7.09
CA ALA A 54 0.66 -1.36 -8.04
C ALA A 54 1.03 -0.14 -8.88
N GLU A 55 0.94 -0.28 -10.19
CA GLU A 55 1.12 0.83 -11.13
C GLU A 55 0.19 2.00 -10.73
N PRO A 56 0.70 3.25 -10.76
CA PRO A 56 -0.06 4.40 -10.32
C PRO A 56 -1.32 4.51 -11.18
N LYS A 57 -2.49 4.34 -10.56
CA LYS A 57 -3.79 4.44 -11.24
C LYS A 57 -3.82 5.75 -12.03
N ALA A 58 -3.85 5.65 -13.36
CA ALA A 58 -3.96 6.82 -14.22
C ALA A 58 -5.16 7.66 -13.77
N LYS A 59 -4.96 8.97 -13.60
CA LYS A 59 -6.01 9.86 -13.09
C LYS A 59 -7.20 9.79 -14.04
N LEU A 60 -8.29 9.19 -13.58
CA LEU A 60 -9.50 9.01 -14.39
C LEU A 60 -9.98 10.39 -14.84
N ALA A 61 -9.91 10.67 -16.15
CA ALA A 61 -10.33 11.94 -16.71
C ALA A 61 -11.81 12.18 -16.39
N LYS A 62 -12.13 13.31 -15.76
CA LYS A 62 -13.50 13.69 -15.36
C LYS A 62 -14.40 13.74 -16.60
N LYS A 63 -15.32 12.77 -16.73
CA LYS A 63 -16.28 12.68 -17.83
C LYS A 63 -17.32 13.80 -17.69
N LYS A 64 -17.33 14.76 -18.61
CA LYS A 64 -18.33 15.84 -18.63
C LYS A 64 -19.71 15.23 -18.90
N ARG A 65 -20.67 15.49 -18.00
CA ARG A 65 -22.09 15.11 -18.17
C ARG A 65 -22.71 15.98 -19.26
N VAL A 66 -23.21 15.36 -20.33
CA VAL A 66 -24.01 16.05 -21.34
C VAL A 66 -25.45 16.13 -20.82
N SER A 67 -25.94 17.35 -20.60
CA SER A 67 -27.30 17.64 -20.16
C SER A 67 -28.21 17.73 -21.37
N TRP A 68 -29.02 16.70 -21.63
CA TRP A 68 -30.05 16.74 -22.64
C TRP A 68 -31.27 17.48 -22.06
N LYS A 69 -31.60 18.64 -22.61
CA LYS A 69 -32.88 19.32 -22.32
C LYS A 69 -33.95 18.66 -23.19
N VAL A 70 -34.93 18.03 -22.55
CA VAL A 70 -36.14 17.54 -23.21
C VAL A 70 -37.12 18.71 -23.28
N THR A 71 -37.46 19.14 -24.49
CA THR A 71 -38.51 20.15 -24.71
C THR A 71 -39.84 19.42 -24.88
N LEU A 72 -40.78 19.64 -23.96
CA LEU A 72 -42.15 19.13 -24.05
C LEU A 72 -42.96 20.07 -24.96
N ARG A 73 -43.68 19.51 -25.95
CA ARG A 73 -44.55 20.22 -26.90
C ARG A 73 -46.00 20.06 -26.47
#